data_AF-A0A3Q2PHE4-F1
#
_entry.id   AF-A0A3Q2PHE4-F1
#
_cell.length_a   1.000
_cell.length_b   1.000
_cell.length_c   1.000
_cell.angle_alpha   90.00
_cell.angle_beta   90.00
_cell.angle_gamma   90.00
#
_symmetry.space_group_name_H-M   'P 1'
#
loop_
_entity.id
_entity.type
_entity.pdbx_description
1 polymer ?
#
loop_
_entity_poly.entity_id
_entity_poly.type
_entity_poly.pdbx_seq_one_letter_code
_entity_poly.pdbx_strand_id
1 'polypeptide(L)'
;MFEGVKSGLLQHLHKFFHSSSQPSLPGPPSRILIGNMMELTHDHLPIHLTNLAQRYGSIYRLKCGKTTMVVLNSCEVIREALVKKWSDFAGRPISYTGSTRF
;
A
#
# COMPACT_ATOMS: atom_id res chain seq x y z
N MET A 1 38.58 -13.52 -5.91
CA MET A 1 37.64 -13.67 -4.77
C MET A 1 36.71 -12.44 -4.57
N PHE A 2 36.47 -11.58 -5.58
CA PHE A 2 35.64 -10.36 -5.42
C PHE A 2 34.60 -10.11 -6.54
N GLU A 3 34.38 -11.05 -7.45
CA GLU A 3 33.42 -10.89 -8.57
C GLU A 3 31.97 -11.30 -8.23
N GLY A 4 31.75 -12.04 -7.13
CA GLY A 4 30.43 -12.53 -6.74
C GLY A 4 29.52 -11.48 -6.07
N VAL A 5 30.09 -10.55 -5.29
CA VAL A 5 29.32 -9.63 -4.44
C VAL A 5 28.66 -8.51 -5.25
N LYS A 6 29.32 -8.02 -6.30
CA LYS A 6 28.79 -6.96 -7.18
C LYS A 6 27.56 -7.43 -7.96
N SER A 7 27.55 -8.69 -8.40
CA SER A 7 26.44 -9.27 -9.16
C SER A 7 25.16 -9.43 -8.33
N GLY A 8 25.26 -9.76 -7.03
CA GLY A 8 24.09 -9.95 -6.15
C GLY A 8 23.37 -8.65 -5.79
N LEU A 9 24.12 -7.56 -5.60
CA LEU A 9 23.56 -6.22 -5.39
C LEU A 9 22.92 -5.67 -6.67
N LEU A 10 23.58 -5.83 -7.82
CA LEU A 10 23.03 -5.39 -9.10
C LEU A 10 21.75 -6.16 -9.47
N GLN A 11 21.67 -7.45 -9.15
CA GLN A 11 20.43 -8.22 -9.33
C GLN A 11 19.29 -7.76 -8.41
N HIS A 12 19.59 -7.36 -7.17
CA HIS A 12 18.59 -6.75 -6.28
C HIS A 12 18.11 -5.39 -6.80
N LEU A 13 19.03 -4.57 -7.32
CA LEU A 13 18.69 -3.27 -7.90
C LEU A 13 17.84 -3.45 -9.17
N HIS A 14 18.17 -4.40 -10.04
CA HIS A 14 17.41 -4.67 -11.26
C HIS A 14 15.96 -5.12 -10.98
N LYS A 15 15.73 -5.96 -9.97
CA LYS A 15 14.37 -6.30 -9.51
C LYS A 15 13.61 -5.09 -8.96
N PHE A 16 14.31 -4.08 -8.45
CA PHE A 16 13.71 -2.84 -7.99
C PHE A 16 13.27 -1.93 -9.15
N PHE A 17 13.97 -2.00 -10.29
CA PHE A 17 13.72 -1.16 -11.48
C PHE A 17 12.83 -1.82 -12.54
N HIS A 18 12.63 -3.13 -12.52
CA HIS A 18 11.66 -3.81 -13.40
C HIS A 18 10.24 -3.72 -12.82
N SER A 19 9.65 -2.53 -12.88
CA SER A 19 8.24 -2.30 -12.57
C SER A 19 7.40 -2.46 -13.83
N SER A 20 6.41 -3.34 -13.77
CA SER A 20 5.32 -3.48 -14.74
C SER A 20 4.76 -2.12 -15.17
N SER A 21 4.43 -1.98 -16.46
CA SER A 21 3.98 -0.78 -17.18
C SER A 21 2.58 -0.27 -16.80
N GLN A 22 2.09 -0.61 -15.60
CA GLN A 22 0.81 -0.12 -15.08
C GLN A 22 1.04 1.16 -14.26
N PRO A 23 0.23 2.22 -14.42
CA PRO A 23 0.32 3.40 -13.60
C PRO A 23 0.17 3.02 -12.12
N SER A 24 1.21 3.25 -11.32
CA SER A 24 1.10 3.00 -9.89
C SER A 24 0.17 4.06 -9.28
N LEU A 25 -0.81 3.63 -8.48
CA LEU A 25 -1.67 4.54 -7.70
C LEU A 25 -0.83 5.61 -6.98
N PRO A 26 -1.28 6.87 -6.87
CA PRO A 26 -0.57 7.90 -6.12
C PRO A 26 -0.47 7.54 -4.63
N GLY A 27 0.43 8.18 -3.89
CA GLY A 27 0.61 7.92 -2.46
C GLY A 27 1.98 8.37 -1.94
N PRO A 28 2.15 8.44 -0.60
CA PRO A 28 3.37 8.94 0.00
C PRO A 28 4.58 8.05 -0.32
N PRO A 29 5.79 8.63 -0.45
CA PRO A 29 7.00 7.88 -0.71
C PRO A 29 7.25 6.85 0.42
N SER A 30 7.53 5.61 0.03
CA SER A 30 7.73 4.50 0.98
C SER A 30 9.17 4.43 1.46
N ARG A 31 9.39 4.33 2.78
CA ARG A 31 10.71 4.03 3.35
C ARG A 31 11.09 2.58 3.07
N ILE A 32 12.38 2.31 2.80
CA ILE A 32 12.88 1.02 2.28
C ILE A 32 12.48 -0.20 3.14
N LEU A 33 12.42 -0.07 4.47
CA LEU A 33 12.17 -1.22 5.36
C LEU A 33 10.73 -1.31 5.87
N ILE A 34 10.16 -0.17 6.29
CA ILE A 34 8.85 -0.10 6.95
C ILE A 34 7.73 0.36 5.99
N GLY A 35 8.10 1.03 4.90
CA GLY A 35 7.16 1.72 4.03
C GLY A 35 6.56 2.97 4.70
N ASN A 36 5.24 3.07 4.65
CA ASN A 36 4.36 4.06 5.23
C ASN A 36 3.69 3.57 6.53
N MET A 37 4.21 2.54 7.22
CA MET A 37 3.57 2.04 8.45
C MET A 37 3.44 3.11 9.53
N MET A 38 4.37 4.07 9.60
CA MET A 38 4.30 5.22 10.51
C MET A 38 3.08 6.13 10.25
N GLU A 39 2.55 6.08 9.03
CA GLU A 39 1.32 6.78 8.69
C GLU A 39 0.13 6.22 9.48
N LEU A 40 0.15 4.91 9.74
CA LEU A 40 -0.91 4.19 10.42
C LEU A 40 -0.87 4.34 11.96
N THR A 41 0.24 4.84 12.51
CA THR A 41 0.42 5.01 13.96
C THR A 41 0.03 6.40 14.47
N HIS A 42 -0.58 7.24 13.63
CA HIS A 42 -1.03 8.58 14.05
C HIS A 42 -2.24 8.47 14.99
N ASP A 43 -2.23 9.24 16.08
CA ASP A 43 -3.29 9.25 17.11
C ASP A 43 -4.69 9.53 16.52
N HIS A 44 -4.75 10.34 15.46
CA HIS A 44 -5.98 10.66 14.73
C HIS A 44 -5.97 10.08 13.32
N LEU A 45 -5.80 8.76 13.22
CA LEU A 45 -5.67 8.06 11.94
C LEU A 45 -6.75 8.42 10.90
N PRO A 46 -8.06 8.48 11.20
CA PRO A 46 -9.05 8.84 10.17
C PRO A 46 -8.88 10.24 9.59
N ILE A 47 -8.54 11.22 10.44
CA ILE A 47 -8.26 12.60 10.02
C ILE A 47 -7.01 12.62 9.15
N HIS A 48 -5.98 11.90 9.57
CA HIS A 48 -4.72 11.80 8.85
C HIS A 48 -4.87 11.19 7.45
N LEU A 49 -5.59 10.08 7.34
CA LEU A 49 -5.93 9.45 6.06
C LEU A 49 -6.77 10.37 5.15
N THR A 50 -7.52 11.31 5.74
CA THR A 50 -8.26 12.35 5.03
C THR A 50 -7.35 13.45 4.50
N ASN A 51 -6.38 13.88 5.29
CA ASN A 51 -5.36 14.84 4.83
C ASN A 51 -4.53 14.27 3.68
N LEU A 52 -4.22 12.97 3.71
CA LEU A 52 -3.56 12.30 2.60
C LEU A 52 -4.40 12.27 1.33
N ALA A 53 -5.72 12.10 1.45
CA ALA A 53 -6.61 12.15 0.30
C ALA A 53 -6.64 13.53 -0.36
N GLN A 54 -6.51 14.60 0.42
CA GLN A 54 -6.37 15.95 -0.13
C GLN A 54 -5.09 16.12 -0.97
N ARG A 55 -4.02 15.39 -0.62
CA ARG A 55 -2.72 15.47 -1.31
C ARG A 55 -2.57 14.50 -2.48
N TYR A 56 -3.11 13.29 -2.36
CA TYR A 56 -2.89 12.19 -3.31
C TYR A 56 -4.14 11.78 -4.09
N GLY A 57 -5.30 12.35 -3.76
CA GLY A 57 -6.59 12.05 -4.38
C GLY A 57 -7.44 11.08 -3.57
N SER A 58 -8.68 10.87 -4.03
CA SER A 58 -9.68 10.02 -3.37
C SER A 58 -9.32 8.54 -3.33
N ILE A 59 -8.33 8.11 -4.13
CA ILE A 59 -7.76 6.76 -4.14
C ILE A 59 -6.25 6.88 -4.08
N TYR A 60 -5.65 6.35 -3.02
CA TYR A 60 -4.19 6.35 -2.87
C TYR A 60 -3.69 5.07 -2.21
N ARG A 61 -2.39 4.82 -2.35
CA ARG A 61 -1.72 3.64 -1.77
C ARG A 61 -0.87 4.01 -0.56
N LEU A 62 -0.78 3.07 0.38
CA LEU A 62 0.19 3.03 1.46
C LEU A 62 0.94 1.70 1.37
N LYS A 63 2.28 1.71 1.43
CA LYS A 63 3.08 0.48 1.52
C LYS A 63 3.35 0.16 2.98
N CYS A 64 3.10 -1.05 3.46
CA CYS A 64 3.39 -1.48 4.82
C CYS A 64 4.25 -2.75 4.75
N GLY A 65 5.57 -2.57 4.86
CA GLY A 65 6.53 -3.63 4.57
C GLY A 65 6.32 -4.20 3.16
N LYS A 66 5.90 -5.47 3.06
CA LYS A 66 5.61 -6.17 1.79
C LYS A 66 4.16 -6.03 1.33
N THR A 67 3.28 -5.50 2.16
CA THR A 67 1.85 -5.35 1.88
C THR A 67 1.58 -3.97 1.27
N THR A 68 0.74 -3.89 0.24
CA THR A 68 0.23 -2.62 -0.28
C THR A 68 -1.22 -2.47 0.13
N MET A 69 -1.54 -1.38 0.82
CA MET A 69 -2.89 -0.99 1.19
C MET A 69 -3.38 0.09 0.23
N VAL A 70 -4.64 0.00 -0.17
CA VAL A 70 -5.33 1.03 -0.96
C VAL A 70 -6.40 1.65 -0.08
N VAL A 71 -6.39 2.98 0.01
CA VAL A 71 -7.35 3.76 0.80
C VAL A 71 -8.32 4.44 -0.14
N LEU A 72 -9.62 4.28 0.13
CA LEU A 72 -10.72 4.92 -0.58
C LEU A 72 -11.31 6.01 0.31
N ASN A 73 -11.37 7.25 -0.17
CA ASN A 73 -11.74 8.40 0.66
C ASN A 73 -12.76 9.34 0.00
N SER A 74 -13.67 8.80 -0.83
CA SER A 74 -14.85 9.53 -1.28
C SER A 74 -16.07 8.63 -1.32
N CYS A 75 -17.25 9.20 -1.04
CA CYS A 75 -18.51 8.46 -1.04
C CYS A 75 -18.80 7.82 -2.40
N GLU A 76 -18.43 8.48 -3.50
CA GLU A 76 -18.60 7.96 -4.86
C GLU A 76 -17.76 6.70 -5.09
N VAL A 77 -16.47 6.74 -4.76
CA VAL A 77 -15.55 5.61 -4.92
C VAL A 77 -15.92 4.46 -3.99
N ILE A 78 -16.26 4.76 -2.75
CA ILE A 78 -16.68 3.75 -1.76
C ILE A 78 -17.97 3.07 -2.23
N ARG A 79 -18.95 3.81 -2.76
CA ARG A 79 -20.18 3.25 -3.31
C ARG A 79 -19.89 2.37 -4.52
N GLU A 80 -19.01 2.82 -5.42
CA GLU A 80 -18.60 2.02 -6.57
C GLU A 80 -17.99 0.68 -6.13
N ALA A 81 -17.04 0.72 -5.19
CA ALA A 81 -16.33 -0.47 -4.73
C ALA A 81 -17.22 -1.42 -3.92
N LEU A 82 -17.93 -0.91 -2.91
CA LEU A 82 -18.64 -1.74 -1.93
C LEU A 82 -20.08 -2.11 -2.33
N VAL A 83 -20.70 -1.36 -3.25
CA VAL A 83 -22.07 -1.63 -3.69
C VAL A 83 -22.09 -2.21 -5.09
N LYS A 84 -21.50 -1.50 -6.07
CA LYS A 84 -21.57 -1.94 -7.48
C LYS A 84 -20.62 -3.10 -7.77
N LYS A 85 -19.42 -3.07 -7.19
CA LYS A 85 -18.37 -4.09 -7.37
C LYS A 85 -18.15 -4.95 -6.13
N TRP A 86 -19.19 -5.13 -5.32
CA TRP A 86 -19.09 -5.76 -4.01
C TRP A 86 -18.39 -7.14 -4.05
N SER A 87 -18.60 -7.93 -5.11
CA SER A 87 -17.98 -9.25 -5.28
C SER A 87 -16.46 -9.18 -5.30
N ASP A 88 -15.91 -8.12 -5.90
CA ASP A 88 -14.47 -7.92 -6.07
C ASP A 88 -13.82 -7.39 -4.77
N PHE A 89 -14.59 -6.70 -3.94
CA PHE A 89 -14.13 -6.05 -2.70
C PHE A 89 -14.58 -6.76 -1.41
N ALA A 90 -15.25 -7.90 -1.49
CA ALA A 90 -15.73 -8.66 -0.33
C ALA A 90 -14.61 -9.39 0.45
N GLY A 91 -13.40 -9.47 -0.11
CA GLY A 91 -12.27 -10.16 0.50
C GLY A 91 -11.80 -9.50 1.81
N ARG A 92 -11.40 -10.33 2.79
CA ARG A 92 -10.79 -9.86 4.04
C ARG A 92 -9.30 -10.19 4.03
N PRO A 93 -8.41 -9.20 4.20
CA PRO A 93 -6.98 -9.47 4.27
C PRO A 93 -6.65 -10.25 5.54
N ILE A 94 -5.68 -11.17 5.45
CA ILE A 94 -5.15 -11.89 6.60
C ILE A 94 -4.43 -10.87 7.49
N SER A 95 -5.03 -10.53 8.63
CA SER A 95 -4.39 -9.65 9.61
C SER A 95 -3.65 -10.50 10.64
N TYR A 96 -2.39 -10.16 10.90
CA TYR A 96 -1.62 -10.74 12.00
C TYR A 96 -2.12 -10.28 13.38
N THR A 97 -3.05 -9.33 13.43
CA THR A 97 -3.54 -8.68 14.67
C THR A 97 -4.85 -9.25 15.22
N GLY A 98 -5.43 -10.29 14.63
CA GLY A 98 -6.73 -10.81 15.07
C GLY A 98 -7.03 -12.24 14.60
N SER A 99 -6.40 -13.22 15.24
CA SER A 99 -6.85 -14.61 15.17
C SER A 99 -7.87 -14.89 16.28
N THR A 100 -9.16 -14.71 16.00
CA THR A 100 -10.21 -15.47 16.70
C THR A 100 -10.68 -16.54 15.75
N ARG A 101 -10.18 -17.76 15.96
CA ARG A 101 -10.84 -18.97 15.50
C ARG A 101 -12.22 -18.99 16.14
N PHE A 102 -13.26 -19.14 15.34
CA PHE A 102 -14.52 -19.72 15.82
C PHE A 102 -14.35 -21.24 15.85
#